data_AF-A0A966J9V9-F1
#
_entry.id   AF-A0A966J9V9-F1
#
_cell.length_a   1.000
_cell.length_b   1.000
_cell.length_c   1.000
_cell.angle_alpha   90.00
_cell.angle_beta   90.00
_cell.angle_gamma   90.00
#
_symmetry.space_group_name_H-M   'P 1'
#
loop_
_entity.id
_entity.type
_entity.pdbx_description
1 polymer ?
#
loop_
_entity_poly.entity_id
_entity_poly.type
_entity_poly.pdbx_seq_one_letter_code
_entity_poly.pdbx_strand_id
1 'polypeptide(L)'
;MGTRRPTTPRHALAHGRLTGPPPKAGIMTVTSSTVDFPRAIAAWAVAWVVGGGVLGAAVLAALGGSSGEPLTPIRLAAVASVGWATMLIAVVAVARSAGTDTLTAVGLRGRIRPRDLWAAPAGVVTQLVVVPGAYLPLRAIWPETFAPERLSDTARDLVDAAAGAGLVLLVLVVVVGAPLVEEIVYRGLLQRSLASRVGGPSAVLVTSALFALIHLRWVEFPGLLLAGLLFGLALQLTDRLGPAIIAHAAFNLTGLITVFVTG
;
A
#
# COMPACT_ATOMS: atom_id res chain seq x y z
N MET A 1 70.86 -22.45 -11.07
CA MET A 1 70.18 -21.51 -10.15
C MET A 1 70.65 -20.11 -10.52
N GLY A 2 69.95 -19.31 -11.32
CA GLY A 2 68.60 -18.73 -11.12
C GLY A 2 68.80 -17.34 -10.49
N THR A 3 68.37 -16.20 -11.02
CA THR A 3 67.44 -15.83 -12.09
C THR A 3 67.75 -14.38 -12.54
N ARG A 4 67.61 -14.08 -13.85
CA ARG A 4 67.61 -12.70 -14.38
C ARG A 4 66.28 -12.04 -14.01
N ARG A 5 66.30 -10.82 -13.45
CA ARG A 5 65.09 -10.00 -13.27
C ARG A 5 64.68 -9.40 -14.63
N PRO A 6 63.43 -9.58 -15.09
CA PRO A 6 62.92 -8.85 -16.24
C PRO A 6 62.39 -7.49 -15.80
N THR A 7 62.78 -6.44 -16.52
CA THR A 7 62.13 -5.13 -16.55
C THR A 7 60.77 -5.25 -17.26
N THR A 8 59.67 -4.97 -16.58
CA THR A 8 58.36 -4.76 -17.23
C THR A 8 58.08 -3.26 -17.36
N PRO A 9 57.69 -2.78 -18.56
CA PRO A 9 57.29 -1.39 -18.76
C PRO A 9 55.88 -1.14 -18.23
N ARG A 10 55.69 0.07 -17.68
CA ARG A 10 54.40 0.63 -17.24
C ARG A 10 53.37 0.56 -18.36
N HIS A 11 52.30 -0.22 -18.17
CA HIS A 11 51.07 -0.04 -18.92
C HIS A 11 50.37 1.25 -18.45
N ALA A 12 50.36 2.25 -19.32
CA ALA A 12 49.53 3.43 -19.20
C ALA A 12 48.05 3.02 -19.35
N LEU A 13 47.28 3.10 -18.27
CA LEU A 13 45.82 3.06 -18.34
C LEU A 13 45.34 4.47 -18.68
N ALA A 14 44.99 4.66 -19.95
CA ALA A 14 44.31 5.84 -20.44
C ALA A 14 42.92 5.93 -19.78
N HIS A 15 42.70 6.99 -18.99
CA HIS A 15 41.36 7.38 -18.53
C HIS A 15 40.52 7.83 -19.73
N GLY A 16 39.74 6.91 -20.30
CA GLY A 16 38.62 7.26 -21.17
C GLY A 16 37.58 8.03 -20.36
N ARG A 17 37.51 9.35 -20.55
CA ARG A 17 36.38 10.17 -20.09
C ARG A 17 35.14 9.68 -20.84
N LEU A 18 34.20 9.09 -20.12
CA LEU A 18 32.84 8.85 -20.61
C LEU A 18 32.15 10.21 -20.77
N THR A 19 32.31 10.87 -21.91
CA THR A 19 31.51 12.03 -22.30
C THR A 19 30.22 11.54 -22.95
N GLY A 20 29.32 10.99 -22.13
CA GLY A 20 27.91 10.86 -22.49
C GLY A 20 27.16 12.14 -22.09
N PRO A 21 26.12 12.55 -22.82
CA PRO A 21 25.25 13.63 -22.37
C PRO A 21 24.66 13.27 -20.99
N PRO A 22 24.45 14.26 -20.09
CA PRO A 22 23.82 13.99 -18.80
C PRO A 22 22.45 13.34 -19.04
N PRO A 23 22.05 12.35 -18.23
CA PRO A 23 20.74 11.74 -18.36
C PRO A 23 19.68 12.84 -18.30
N LYS A 24 18.79 12.88 -19.30
CA LYS A 24 17.60 13.75 -19.30
C LYS A 24 16.94 13.57 -17.93
N ALA A 25 16.61 14.68 -17.24
CA ALA A 25 15.96 14.66 -15.93
C ALA A 25 14.77 13.68 -15.96
N GLY A 26 15.04 12.46 -15.51
CA GLY A 26 14.20 11.31 -15.77
C GLY A 26 13.08 11.31 -14.76
N ILE A 27 11.87 11.03 -15.22
CA ILE A 27 10.78 10.60 -14.34
C ILE A 27 11.37 9.55 -13.39
N MET A 28 11.39 9.84 -12.10
CA MET A 28 12.04 8.98 -11.10
C MET A 28 11.50 7.56 -11.26
N THR A 29 12.37 6.65 -11.70
CA THR A 29 12.07 5.23 -11.86
C THR A 29 12.24 4.55 -10.52
N VAL A 30 11.14 4.01 -9.99
CA VAL A 30 11.16 3.13 -8.82
C VAL A 30 12.10 1.97 -9.10
N THR A 31 12.90 1.56 -8.11
CA THR A 31 13.76 0.38 -8.26
C THR A 31 12.89 -0.82 -8.61
N SER A 32 13.16 -1.42 -9.77
CA SER A 32 12.39 -2.54 -10.32
C SER A 32 12.47 -3.75 -9.41
N SER A 33 11.31 -4.36 -9.15
CA SER A 33 11.23 -5.64 -8.44
C SER A 33 11.81 -6.78 -9.31
N THR A 34 12.48 -7.75 -8.68
CA THR A 34 12.91 -9.01 -9.33
C THR A 34 11.73 -9.96 -9.60
N VAL A 35 10.58 -9.70 -8.99
CA VAL A 35 9.32 -10.42 -9.19
C VAL A 35 8.60 -9.89 -10.44
N ASP A 36 8.14 -10.83 -11.27
CA ASP A 36 7.31 -10.57 -12.45
C ASP A 36 5.83 -10.30 -12.09
N PHE A 37 5.22 -9.30 -12.74
CA PHE A 37 3.89 -8.81 -12.39
C PHE A 37 2.77 -9.86 -12.52
N PRO A 38 2.63 -10.67 -13.58
CA PRO A 38 1.64 -11.75 -13.68
C PRO A 38 1.67 -12.71 -12.49
N ARG A 39 2.86 -13.05 -11.99
CA ARG A 39 2.98 -13.91 -10.81
C ARG A 39 2.52 -13.17 -9.55
N ALA A 40 2.92 -11.92 -9.40
CA ALA A 40 2.53 -11.07 -8.28
C ALA A 40 1.00 -10.88 -8.22
N ILE A 41 0.35 -10.52 -9.33
CA ILE A 41 -1.09 -10.28 -9.37
C ILE A 41 -1.90 -11.58 -9.23
N ALA A 42 -1.43 -12.70 -9.80
CA ALA A 42 -2.09 -13.99 -9.62
C ALA A 42 -2.04 -14.45 -8.15
N ALA A 43 -0.87 -14.36 -7.51
CA ALA A 43 -0.72 -14.71 -6.11
C ALA A 43 -1.55 -13.80 -5.19
N TRP A 44 -1.57 -12.50 -5.48
CA TRP A 44 -2.44 -11.54 -4.80
C TRP A 44 -3.92 -11.91 -4.95
N ALA A 45 -4.40 -12.21 -6.17
CA ALA A 45 -5.79 -12.54 -6.42
C ALA A 45 -6.21 -13.81 -5.67
N VAL A 46 -5.37 -14.85 -5.71
CA VAL A 46 -5.59 -16.09 -4.95
C VAL A 46 -5.63 -15.81 -3.45
N ALA A 47 -4.67 -15.06 -2.92
CA ALA A 47 -4.66 -14.69 -1.50
C ALA A 47 -5.90 -13.88 -1.10
N TRP A 48 -6.40 -12.99 -1.96
CA TRP A 48 -7.55 -12.16 -1.67
C TRP A 48 -8.82 -13.01 -1.57
N VAL A 49 -9.03 -13.89 -2.56
CA VAL A 49 -10.17 -14.80 -2.59
C VAL A 49 -10.12 -15.80 -1.43
N VAL A 50 -8.96 -16.42 -1.21
CA VAL A 50 -8.81 -17.45 -0.17
C VAL A 50 -8.86 -16.83 1.22
N GLY A 51 -8.06 -15.80 1.48
CA GLY A 51 -7.94 -15.18 2.81
C GLY A 51 -9.13 -14.29 3.15
N GLY A 52 -9.41 -13.30 2.33
CA GLY A 52 -10.48 -12.33 2.57
C GLY A 52 -11.87 -12.90 2.34
N GLY A 53 -12.03 -13.72 1.30
CA GLY A 53 -13.30 -14.36 0.96
C GLY A 53 -13.58 -15.61 1.81
N VAL A 54 -12.91 -16.72 1.50
CA VAL A 54 -13.26 -18.04 2.04
C VAL A 54 -12.93 -18.18 3.52
N LEU A 55 -11.66 -17.96 3.89
CA LEU A 55 -11.21 -18.11 5.27
C LEU A 55 -11.77 -17.01 6.17
N GLY A 56 -11.86 -15.77 5.66
CA GLY A 56 -12.49 -14.65 6.34
C GLY A 56 -13.96 -14.94 6.69
N ALA A 57 -14.75 -15.43 5.72
CA ALA A 57 -16.13 -15.84 5.98
C ALA A 57 -16.23 -16.99 7.00
N ALA A 58 -15.35 -17.99 6.91
CA ALA A 58 -15.32 -19.09 7.87
C ALA A 58 -14.99 -18.61 9.30
N VAL A 59 -14.04 -17.69 9.46
CA VAL A 59 -13.70 -17.08 10.75
C VAL A 59 -14.86 -16.25 11.28
N LEU A 60 -15.50 -15.45 10.43
CA LEU A 60 -16.65 -14.65 10.84
C LEU A 60 -17.80 -15.54 11.33
N ALA A 61 -18.11 -16.61 10.60
CA ALA A 61 -19.13 -17.58 10.99
C ALA A 61 -18.76 -18.30 12.30
N ALA A 62 -17.49 -18.69 12.49
CA ALA A 62 -17.02 -19.31 13.72
C ALA A 62 -17.11 -18.38 14.95
N LEU A 63 -17.06 -17.06 14.74
CA LEU A 63 -17.27 -16.03 15.76
C LEU A 63 -18.74 -15.61 15.91
N GLY A 64 -19.67 -16.38 15.32
CA GLY A 64 -21.10 -16.15 15.38
C GLY A 64 -21.56 -14.90 14.64
N GLY A 65 -20.80 -14.42 13.66
CA GLY A 65 -21.21 -13.32 12.79
C GLY A 65 -22.06 -13.80 11.62
N SER A 66 -23.02 -12.99 11.21
CA SER A 66 -23.88 -13.23 10.05
C SER A 66 -23.71 -12.14 8.98
N SER A 67 -24.15 -12.42 7.76
CA SER A 67 -24.09 -11.44 6.67
C SER A 67 -24.99 -10.25 6.95
N GLY A 68 -24.45 -9.03 6.88
CA GLY A 68 -25.21 -7.79 7.08
C GLY A 68 -25.17 -7.26 8.51
N GLU A 69 -24.60 -8.00 9.47
CA GLU A 69 -24.29 -7.44 10.79
C GLU A 69 -23.05 -6.55 10.73
N PRO A 70 -23.05 -5.40 11.44
CA PRO A 70 -21.84 -4.63 11.68
C PRO A 70 -20.73 -5.48 12.31
N LEU A 71 -19.50 -5.31 11.83
CA LEU A 71 -18.35 -6.00 12.41
C LEU A 71 -17.97 -5.34 13.74
N THR A 72 -17.95 -6.11 14.81
CA THR A 72 -17.30 -5.67 16.06
C THR A 72 -15.78 -5.59 15.85
N PRO A 73 -15.04 -4.79 16.65
CA PRO A 73 -13.59 -4.68 16.50
C PRO A 73 -12.86 -6.02 16.55
N ILE A 74 -13.32 -6.97 17.38
CA ILE A 74 -12.71 -8.31 17.46
C ILE A 74 -12.99 -9.16 16.21
N ARG A 75 -14.19 -9.09 15.64
CA ARG A 75 -14.54 -9.78 14.39
C ARG A 75 -13.75 -9.19 13.22
N LEU A 76 -13.68 -7.86 13.13
CA LEU A 76 -12.84 -7.17 12.16
C LEU A 76 -11.38 -7.61 12.28
N ALA A 77 -10.82 -7.56 13.49
CA ALA A 77 -9.43 -7.94 13.73
C ALA A 77 -9.15 -9.38 13.30
N ALA A 78 -10.04 -10.33 13.62
CA ALA A 78 -9.88 -11.73 13.28
C ALA A 78 -9.91 -11.97 11.76
N VAL A 79 -10.91 -11.41 11.06
CA VAL A 79 -11.05 -11.53 9.61
C VAL A 79 -9.86 -10.86 8.89
N ALA A 80 -9.52 -9.64 9.30
CA ALA A 80 -8.40 -8.89 8.73
C ALA A 80 -7.07 -9.64 8.93
N SER A 81 -6.83 -10.21 10.11
CA SER A 81 -5.59 -10.95 10.41
C SER A 81 -5.40 -12.15 9.50
N VAL A 82 -6.46 -12.91 9.22
CA VAL A 82 -6.39 -14.06 8.31
C VAL A 82 -6.19 -13.62 6.87
N GLY A 83 -6.91 -12.58 6.42
CA GLY A 83 -6.69 -11.97 5.11
C GLY A 83 -5.25 -11.51 4.92
N TRP A 84 -4.71 -10.75 5.87
CA TRP A 84 -3.33 -10.26 5.85
C TRP A 84 -2.30 -11.38 5.92
N ALA A 85 -2.53 -12.41 6.74
CA ALA A 85 -1.62 -13.55 6.80
C ALA A 85 -1.49 -14.22 5.44
N THR A 86 -2.61 -14.47 4.74
CA THR A 86 -2.56 -15.07 3.39
C THR A 86 -1.85 -14.17 2.37
N MET A 87 -2.05 -12.86 2.44
CA MET A 87 -1.36 -11.88 1.60
C MET A 87 0.15 -11.90 1.81
N LEU A 88 0.58 -11.87 3.07
CA LEU A 88 2.00 -11.90 3.41
C LEU A 88 2.64 -13.25 3.04
N ILE A 89 1.91 -14.36 3.20
CA ILE A 89 2.36 -15.67 2.71
C ILE A 89 2.52 -15.66 1.20
N ALA A 90 1.59 -15.08 0.44
CA ALA A 90 1.71 -14.94 -1.01
C ALA A 90 2.91 -14.08 -1.41
N VAL A 91 3.14 -12.96 -0.74
CA VAL A 91 4.34 -12.12 -0.93
C VAL A 91 5.62 -12.93 -0.71
N VAL A 92 5.70 -13.70 0.37
CA VAL A 92 6.86 -14.56 0.68
C VAL A 92 7.03 -15.67 -0.36
N ALA A 93 5.95 -16.34 -0.74
CA ALA A 93 5.98 -17.43 -1.72
C ALA A 93 6.46 -16.92 -3.08
N VAL A 94 5.94 -15.77 -3.53
CA VAL A 94 6.34 -15.14 -4.78
C VAL A 94 7.81 -14.70 -4.74
N ALA A 95 8.26 -14.07 -3.66
CA ALA A 95 9.67 -13.69 -3.48
C ALA A 95 10.61 -14.91 -3.59
N ARG A 96 10.29 -15.99 -2.86
CA ARG A 96 11.05 -17.25 -2.92
C ARG A 96 11.05 -17.86 -4.31
N SER A 97 9.91 -17.87 -4.99
CA SER A 97 9.79 -18.38 -6.36
C SER A 97 10.62 -17.59 -7.39
N ALA A 98 10.90 -16.32 -7.09
CA ALA A 98 11.74 -15.44 -7.88
C ALA A 98 13.23 -15.50 -7.45
N GLY A 99 13.60 -16.39 -6.53
CA GLY A 99 14.98 -16.54 -6.07
C GLY A 99 15.50 -15.34 -5.26
N THR A 100 14.62 -14.58 -4.62
CA THR A 100 14.98 -13.40 -3.83
C THR A 100 14.42 -13.47 -2.41
N ASP A 101 14.98 -12.70 -1.49
CA ASP A 101 14.39 -12.53 -0.17
C ASP A 101 13.21 -11.54 -0.20
N THR A 102 12.29 -11.69 0.76
CA THR A 102 11.06 -10.88 0.81
C THR A 102 11.33 -9.39 0.94
N LEU A 103 12.32 -9.00 1.74
CA LEU A 103 12.61 -7.57 1.95
C LEU A 103 13.12 -6.93 0.65
N THR A 104 13.91 -7.65 -0.13
CA THR A 104 14.32 -7.22 -1.47
C THR A 104 13.15 -7.18 -2.43
N ALA A 105 12.30 -8.22 -2.45
CA ALA A 105 11.17 -8.32 -3.36
C ALA A 105 10.21 -7.13 -3.24
N VAL A 106 9.91 -6.68 -2.02
CA VAL A 106 9.01 -5.54 -1.78
C VAL A 106 9.72 -4.20 -1.59
N GLY A 107 11.06 -4.17 -1.68
CA GLY A 107 11.84 -2.95 -1.47
C GLY A 107 11.87 -2.46 -0.02
N LEU A 108 11.69 -3.33 0.97
CA LEU A 108 11.81 -3.05 2.41
C LEU A 108 13.26 -2.99 2.92
N ARG A 109 14.28 -2.98 2.04
CA ARG A 109 15.68 -2.78 2.45
C ARG A 109 15.89 -1.45 3.20
N GLY A 110 14.96 -0.50 3.09
CA GLY A 110 14.83 0.64 3.99
C GLY A 110 13.77 0.42 5.07
N ARG A 111 14.19 0.32 6.34
CA ARG A 111 13.28 0.41 7.51
C ARG A 111 12.48 1.72 7.46
N ILE A 112 11.26 1.73 8.00
CA ILE A 112 10.54 2.98 8.34
C ILE A 112 11.47 3.80 9.24
N ARG A 113 11.73 5.06 8.87
CA ARG A 113 12.64 5.96 9.61
C ARG A 113 11.86 7.13 10.17
N PRO A 114 12.31 7.76 11.27
CA PRO A 114 11.67 8.98 11.79
C PRO A 114 11.54 10.09 10.74
N ARG A 115 12.48 10.18 9.79
CA ARG A 115 12.38 11.12 8.67
C ARG A 115 11.16 10.91 7.78
N ASP A 116 10.56 9.71 7.74
CA ASP A 116 9.39 9.45 6.91
C ASP A 116 8.11 10.09 7.47
N LEU A 117 8.15 10.62 8.72
CA LEU A 117 7.05 11.36 9.35
C LEU A 117 6.61 12.62 8.58
N TRP A 118 7.45 13.15 7.70
CA TRP A 118 7.07 14.28 6.83
C TRP A 118 5.84 13.98 5.96
N ALA A 119 5.56 12.69 5.69
CA ALA A 119 4.45 12.28 4.85
C ALA A 119 3.08 12.30 5.57
N ALA A 120 3.06 12.36 6.91
CA ALA A 120 1.81 12.36 7.67
C ALA A 120 0.90 13.56 7.34
N PRO A 121 1.39 14.82 7.28
CA PRO A 121 0.59 15.96 6.81
C PRO A 121 -0.08 15.73 5.45
N ALA A 122 0.57 15.04 4.51
CA ALA A 122 -0.04 14.75 3.21
C ALA A 122 -1.26 13.82 3.34
N GLY A 123 -1.18 12.80 4.22
CA GLY A 123 -2.33 11.94 4.54
C GLY A 123 -3.48 12.73 5.17
N VAL A 124 -3.19 13.60 6.14
CA VAL A 124 -4.17 14.47 6.80
C VAL A 124 -4.84 15.42 5.81
N VAL A 125 -4.07 16.12 4.98
CA VAL A 125 -4.57 17.04 3.97
C VAL A 125 -5.42 16.30 2.94
N THR A 126 -5.00 15.11 2.52
CA THR A 126 -5.80 14.29 1.59
C THR A 126 -7.15 13.93 2.21
N GLN A 127 -7.19 13.52 3.48
CA GLN A 127 -8.44 13.16 4.16
C GLN A 127 -9.36 14.36 4.40
N LEU A 128 -8.83 15.52 4.80
CA LEU A 128 -9.65 16.68 5.21
C LEU A 128 -9.97 17.65 4.07
N VAL A 129 -9.17 17.65 3.00
CA VAL A 129 -9.29 18.66 1.93
C VAL A 129 -9.49 17.99 0.57
N VAL A 130 -8.55 17.14 0.15
CA VAL A 130 -8.56 16.60 -1.22
C VAL A 130 -9.77 15.70 -1.45
N VAL A 131 -10.05 14.77 -0.52
CA VAL A 131 -11.20 13.88 -0.59
C VAL A 131 -12.50 14.71 -0.53
N PRO A 132 -12.81 15.49 0.53
CA PRO A 132 -14.04 16.28 0.55
C PRO A 132 -14.23 17.18 -0.68
N GLY A 133 -13.16 17.83 -1.14
CA GLY A 133 -13.17 18.66 -2.34
C GLY A 133 -13.53 17.88 -3.62
N ALA A 134 -12.98 16.68 -3.80
CA ALA A 134 -13.33 15.81 -4.93
C ALA A 134 -14.78 15.32 -4.88
N TYR A 135 -15.37 15.20 -3.69
CA TYR A 135 -16.76 14.80 -3.53
C TYR A 135 -17.76 15.92 -3.75
N LEU A 136 -17.36 17.21 -3.70
CA LEU A 136 -18.26 18.34 -3.97
C LEU A 136 -18.97 18.23 -5.33
N PRO A 137 -18.27 18.11 -6.48
CA PRO A 137 -18.94 17.96 -7.77
C PRO A 137 -19.71 16.64 -7.88
N LEU A 138 -19.20 15.56 -7.29
CA LEU A 138 -19.88 14.26 -7.31
C LEU A 138 -21.23 14.30 -6.59
N ARG A 139 -21.29 14.99 -5.45
CA ARG A 139 -22.55 15.22 -4.70
C ARG A 139 -23.52 16.14 -5.45
N ALA A 140 -23.00 17.12 -6.18
CA ALA A 140 -23.85 18.00 -6.99
C ALA A 140 -24.54 17.23 -8.14
N ILE A 141 -23.89 16.22 -8.70
CA ILE A 141 -24.41 15.42 -9.83
C ILE A 141 -25.21 14.20 -9.33
N TRP A 142 -24.74 13.52 -8.29
CA TRP A 142 -25.34 12.31 -7.73
C TRP A 142 -25.47 12.39 -6.20
N PRO A 143 -26.42 13.19 -5.68
CA PRO A 143 -26.55 13.46 -4.24
C PRO A 143 -26.83 12.20 -3.42
N GLU A 144 -27.70 11.31 -3.91
CA GLU A 144 -28.05 10.06 -3.21
C GLU A 144 -26.89 9.06 -3.12
N THR A 145 -26.08 8.98 -4.17
CA THR A 145 -24.95 8.05 -4.24
C THR A 145 -23.80 8.49 -3.35
N PHE A 146 -23.53 9.80 -3.28
CA PHE A 146 -22.35 10.37 -2.61
C PHE A 146 -22.68 11.17 -1.34
N ALA A 147 -23.85 10.91 -0.74
CA ALA A 147 -24.27 11.52 0.51
C ALA A 147 -23.20 11.32 1.62
N PRO A 148 -22.94 12.34 2.47
CA PRO A 148 -21.94 12.27 3.54
C PRO A 148 -22.10 11.05 4.45
N GLU A 149 -23.34 10.66 4.75
CA GLU A 149 -23.67 9.55 5.63
C GLU A 149 -23.11 8.25 5.05
N ARG A 150 -23.41 7.98 3.77
CA ARG A 150 -22.97 6.78 3.05
C ARG A 150 -21.46 6.59 3.02
N LEU A 151 -20.70 7.68 3.04
CA LEU A 151 -19.25 7.65 3.10
C LEU A 151 -18.73 7.22 4.46
N SER A 152 -19.43 7.63 5.52
CA SER A 152 -19.03 7.37 6.91
C SER A 152 -19.65 6.12 7.52
N ASP A 153 -20.72 5.55 6.94
CA ASP A 153 -21.49 4.43 7.53
C ASP A 153 -20.61 3.29 8.06
N THR A 154 -19.72 2.73 7.22
CA THR A 154 -18.83 1.64 7.65
C THR A 154 -17.91 2.04 8.80
N ALA A 155 -17.39 3.26 8.79
CA ALA A 155 -16.53 3.74 9.87
C ALA A 155 -17.32 4.04 11.15
N ARG A 156 -18.55 4.57 11.03
CA ARG A 156 -19.47 4.81 12.15
C ARG A 156 -19.86 3.50 12.83
N ASP A 157 -20.30 2.52 12.04
CA ASP A 157 -20.63 1.17 12.53
C ASP A 157 -19.49 0.55 13.34
N LEU A 158 -18.25 0.70 12.87
CA LEU A 158 -17.07 0.21 13.57
C LEU A 158 -16.76 0.97 14.86
N VAL A 159 -16.89 2.30 14.86
CA VAL A 159 -16.67 3.16 16.03
C VAL A 159 -17.75 2.93 17.07
N ASP A 160 -19.01 2.85 16.68
CA ASP A 160 -20.16 2.62 17.56
C ASP A 160 -20.09 1.23 18.21
N ALA A 161 -19.59 0.24 17.47
CA ALA A 161 -19.31 -1.10 18.00
C ALA A 161 -18.05 -1.17 18.89
N ALA A 162 -17.28 -0.09 19.02
CA ALA A 162 -16.02 -0.05 19.73
C ALA A 162 -16.10 0.73 21.06
N ALA A 163 -15.99 0.03 22.19
CA ALA A 163 -15.83 0.65 23.51
C ALA A 163 -14.59 0.10 24.24
N GLY A 164 -13.94 0.94 25.05
CA GLY A 164 -12.79 0.56 25.88
C GLY A 164 -11.67 -0.11 25.08
N ALA A 165 -11.36 -1.37 25.42
CA ALA A 165 -10.35 -2.17 24.73
C ALA A 165 -10.67 -2.41 23.24
N GLY A 166 -11.95 -2.40 22.85
CA GLY A 166 -12.37 -2.53 21.46
C GLY A 166 -11.92 -1.36 20.58
N LEU A 167 -11.89 -0.14 21.13
CA LEU A 167 -11.40 1.05 20.41
C LEU A 167 -9.89 0.98 20.18
N VAL A 168 -9.13 0.53 21.18
CA VAL A 168 -7.69 0.32 21.04
C VAL A 168 -7.40 -0.71 19.95
N LEU A 169 -8.14 -1.83 19.93
CA LEU A 169 -8.01 -2.85 18.90
C LEU A 169 -8.36 -2.30 17.51
N LEU A 170 -9.45 -1.53 17.39
CA LEU A 170 -9.86 -0.89 16.14
C LEU A 170 -8.75 0.03 15.60
N VAL A 171 -8.18 0.88 16.44
CA VAL A 171 -7.05 1.75 16.07
C VAL A 171 -5.86 0.93 15.61
N LEU A 172 -5.47 -0.12 16.34
CA LEU A 172 -4.34 -0.97 15.96
C LEU A 172 -4.56 -1.65 14.59
N VAL A 173 -5.76 -2.13 14.32
CA VAL A 173 -6.11 -2.78 13.05
C VAL A 173 -6.12 -1.75 11.91
N VAL A 174 -6.87 -0.66 12.05
CA VAL A 174 -7.15 0.29 10.95
C VAL A 174 -6.00 1.28 10.71
N VAL A 175 -5.29 1.70 11.76
CA VAL A 175 -4.25 2.74 11.66
C VAL A 175 -2.85 2.15 11.56
N VAL A 176 -2.63 0.92 12.04
CA VAL A 176 -1.30 0.29 12.02
C VAL A 176 -1.27 -0.93 11.11
N GLY A 177 -2.16 -1.90 11.35
CA GLY A 177 -2.20 -3.17 10.62
C GLY A 177 -2.46 -2.98 9.12
N ALA A 178 -3.57 -2.31 8.78
CA ALA A 178 -3.97 -2.11 7.39
C ALA A 178 -2.90 -1.34 6.59
N PRO A 179 -2.44 -0.14 7.01
CA PRO A 179 -1.41 0.59 6.26
C PRO A 179 -0.11 -0.19 6.10
N LEU A 180 0.30 -0.97 7.09
CA LEU A 180 1.52 -1.76 6.98
C LEU A 180 1.39 -2.86 5.93
N VAL A 181 0.35 -3.68 6.02
CA VAL A 181 0.19 -4.84 5.14
C VAL A 181 -0.18 -4.40 3.73
N GLU A 182 -1.10 -3.47 3.60
CA GLU A 182 -1.59 -3.01 2.30
C GLU A 182 -0.47 -2.32 1.51
N GLU A 183 0.34 -1.46 2.12
CA GLU A 183 1.43 -0.81 1.39
C GLU A 183 2.54 -1.80 0.99
N ILE A 184 2.81 -2.84 1.79
CA ILE A 184 3.72 -3.93 1.38
C ILE A 184 3.20 -4.64 0.13
N VAL A 185 1.90 -4.92 0.07
CA VAL A 185 1.27 -5.65 -1.03
C VAL A 185 1.10 -4.76 -2.27
N TYR A 186 0.41 -3.63 -2.15
CA TYR A 186 0.08 -2.78 -3.29
C TYR A 186 1.29 -2.01 -3.81
N ARG A 187 2.11 -1.42 -2.93
CA ARG A 187 3.25 -0.60 -3.36
C ARG A 187 4.50 -1.44 -3.49
N GLY A 188 4.78 -2.23 -2.47
CA GLY A 188 5.97 -3.06 -2.42
C GLY A 188 5.98 -4.14 -3.50
N LEU A 189 4.94 -4.95 -3.59
CA LEU A 189 4.87 -6.04 -4.56
C LEU A 189 4.26 -5.61 -5.90
N LEU A 190 3.00 -5.16 -5.92
CA LEU A 190 2.25 -4.96 -7.18
C LEU A 190 2.77 -3.76 -7.98
N GLN A 191 2.92 -2.58 -7.36
CA GLN A 191 3.35 -1.37 -8.08
C GLN A 191 4.78 -1.51 -8.60
N ARG A 192 5.72 -2.01 -7.79
CA ARG A 192 7.11 -2.23 -8.24
C ARG A 192 7.21 -3.23 -9.38
N SER A 193 6.47 -4.34 -9.32
CA SER A 193 6.49 -5.35 -10.37
C SER A 193 5.79 -4.87 -11.65
N LEU A 194 4.73 -4.05 -11.54
CA LEU A 194 4.04 -3.47 -12.69
C LEU A 194 4.85 -2.35 -13.35
N ALA A 195 5.55 -1.54 -12.57
CA ALA A 195 6.33 -0.40 -13.07
C ALA A 195 7.41 -0.81 -14.08
N SER A 196 7.97 -2.02 -13.96
CA SER A 196 8.94 -2.55 -14.94
C SER A 196 8.32 -2.89 -16.30
N ARG A 197 6.99 -3.04 -16.38
CA ARG A 197 6.27 -3.38 -17.61
C ARG A 197 5.63 -2.18 -18.31
N VAL A 198 5.05 -1.25 -17.54
CA VAL A 198 4.22 -0.15 -18.09
C VAL A 198 4.69 1.25 -17.67
N GLY A 199 5.79 1.34 -16.92
CA GLY A 199 6.31 2.59 -16.37
C GLY A 199 5.67 2.99 -15.03
N GLY A 200 6.37 3.86 -14.30
CA GLY A 200 6.00 4.30 -12.95
C GLY A 200 4.60 4.94 -12.85
N PRO A 201 4.28 5.99 -13.63
CA PRO A 201 2.98 6.67 -13.54
C PRO A 201 1.79 5.75 -13.80
N SER A 202 1.87 4.91 -14.84
CA SER A 202 0.83 3.92 -15.16
C SER A 202 0.68 2.89 -14.05
N ALA A 203 1.78 2.42 -13.47
CA ALA A 203 1.74 1.48 -12.35
C ALA A 203 1.09 2.09 -11.10
N VAL A 204 1.36 3.37 -10.79
CA VAL A 204 0.70 4.10 -9.70
C VAL A 204 -0.81 4.14 -9.94
N LEU A 205 -1.25 4.55 -11.14
CA LEU A 205 -2.67 4.65 -11.46
C LEU A 205 -3.38 3.29 -11.33
N VAL A 206 -2.85 2.26 -11.99
CA VAL A 206 -3.48 0.93 -12.02
C VAL A 206 -3.55 0.30 -10.63
N THR A 207 -2.47 0.37 -9.85
CA THR A 207 -2.47 -0.21 -8.50
C THR A 207 -3.32 0.58 -7.51
N SER A 208 -3.48 1.89 -7.69
CA SER A 208 -4.38 2.73 -6.88
C SER A 208 -5.85 2.48 -7.21
N ALA A 209 -6.18 2.26 -8.49
CA ALA A 209 -7.51 1.83 -8.90
C ALA A 209 -7.84 0.44 -8.36
N LEU A 210 -6.90 -0.50 -8.41
CA LEU A 210 -7.06 -1.83 -7.83
C LEU A 210 -7.29 -1.75 -6.31
N PHE A 211 -6.49 -0.95 -5.60
CA PHE A 211 -6.64 -0.69 -4.18
C PHE A 211 -8.04 -0.16 -3.83
N ALA A 212 -8.56 0.81 -4.58
CA ALA A 212 -9.91 1.33 -4.36
C ALA A 212 -11.01 0.30 -4.68
N LEU A 213 -10.86 -0.46 -5.77
CA LEU A 213 -11.90 -1.35 -6.29
C LEU A 213 -12.20 -2.53 -5.36
N ILE A 214 -11.19 -3.11 -4.72
CA ILE A 214 -11.38 -4.28 -3.84
C ILE A 214 -12.13 -4.01 -2.54
N HIS A 215 -12.37 -2.74 -2.22
CA HIS A 215 -13.24 -2.38 -1.10
C HIS A 215 -14.72 -2.58 -1.44
N LEU A 216 -15.05 -2.76 -2.73
CA LEU A 216 -16.38 -3.10 -3.24
C LEU A 216 -17.49 -2.12 -2.83
N ARG A 217 -17.13 -0.90 -2.42
CA ARG A 217 -18.06 0.19 -2.12
C ARG A 217 -17.86 1.32 -3.12
N TRP A 218 -18.82 1.46 -4.04
CA TRP A 218 -18.74 2.46 -5.10
C TRP A 218 -18.65 3.90 -4.58
N VAL A 219 -19.31 4.18 -3.45
CA VAL A 219 -19.28 5.48 -2.79
C VAL A 219 -17.87 5.84 -2.29
N GLU A 220 -17.05 4.87 -1.88
CA GLU A 220 -15.69 5.09 -1.36
C GLU A 220 -14.63 5.17 -2.46
N PHE A 221 -14.93 4.63 -3.64
CA PHE A 221 -13.96 4.48 -4.73
C PHE A 221 -13.20 5.78 -5.08
N PRO A 222 -13.85 6.95 -5.26
CA PRO A 222 -13.13 8.19 -5.58
C PRO A 222 -12.13 8.60 -4.48
N GLY A 223 -12.53 8.50 -3.22
CA GLY A 223 -11.67 8.86 -2.09
C GLY A 223 -10.48 7.91 -1.94
N LEU A 224 -10.73 6.60 -2.03
CA LEU A 224 -9.70 5.58 -1.94
C LEU A 224 -8.75 5.61 -3.15
N LEU A 225 -9.24 5.96 -4.33
CA LEU A 225 -8.39 6.16 -5.50
C LEU A 225 -7.41 7.32 -5.26
N LEU A 226 -7.88 8.46 -4.75
CA LEU A 226 -7.04 9.62 -4.45
C LEU A 226 -6.02 9.32 -3.34
N ALA A 227 -6.43 8.64 -2.28
CA ALA A 227 -5.52 8.16 -1.24
C ALA A 227 -4.47 7.20 -1.83
N GLY A 228 -4.91 6.24 -2.64
CA GLY A 228 -4.03 5.32 -3.33
C GLY A 228 -3.01 6.02 -4.23
N LEU A 229 -3.43 7.03 -4.99
CA LEU A 229 -2.53 7.84 -5.81
C LEU A 229 -1.48 8.55 -4.95
N LEU A 230 -1.86 9.13 -3.81
CA LEU A 230 -0.91 9.72 -2.86
C LEU A 230 0.13 8.69 -2.41
N PHE A 231 -0.29 7.50 -1.98
CA PHE A 231 0.61 6.47 -1.46
C PHE A 231 1.53 5.93 -2.56
N GLY A 232 0.99 5.71 -3.76
CA GLY A 232 1.75 5.29 -4.93
C GLY A 232 2.77 6.31 -5.38
N LEU A 233 2.43 7.60 -5.37
CA LEU A 233 3.35 8.70 -5.64
C LEU A 233 4.41 8.83 -4.54
N ALA A 234 4.05 8.65 -3.27
CA ALA A 234 5.02 8.65 -2.17
C ALA A 234 6.09 7.58 -2.36
N LEU A 235 5.70 6.35 -2.75
CA LEU A 235 6.66 5.33 -3.16
C LEU A 235 7.45 5.77 -4.39
N GLN A 236 6.79 6.29 -5.43
CA GLN A 236 7.44 6.63 -6.70
C GLN A 236 8.52 7.72 -6.54
N LEU A 237 8.25 8.72 -5.71
CA LEU A 237 9.13 9.86 -5.49
C LEU A 237 10.26 9.56 -4.49
N THR A 238 10.06 8.62 -3.57
CA THR A 238 11.04 8.36 -2.51
C THR A 238 11.79 7.05 -2.65
N ASP A 239 11.27 6.13 -3.47
CA ASP A 239 11.67 4.72 -3.55
C ASP A 239 11.64 4.01 -2.18
N ARG A 240 10.85 4.51 -1.23
CA ARG A 240 10.67 3.96 0.13
C ARG A 240 9.20 3.70 0.42
N LEU A 241 8.92 2.61 1.14
CA LEU A 241 7.57 2.32 1.64
C LEU A 241 7.19 3.16 2.85
N GLY A 242 8.16 3.57 3.67
CA GLY A 242 7.92 4.33 4.90
C GLY A 242 7.00 5.55 4.72
N PRO A 243 7.29 6.46 3.76
CA PRO A 243 6.42 7.61 3.50
C PRO A 243 4.98 7.22 3.12
N ALA A 244 4.79 6.18 2.32
CA ALA A 244 3.48 5.69 1.93
C ALA A 244 2.71 5.11 3.13
N ILE A 245 3.36 4.28 3.95
CA ILE A 245 2.79 3.72 5.20
C ILE A 245 2.38 4.83 6.17
N ILE A 246 3.23 5.84 6.36
CA ILE A 246 2.94 6.97 7.27
C ILE A 246 1.79 7.82 6.74
N ALA A 247 1.78 8.15 5.45
CA ALA A 247 0.68 8.90 4.85
C ALA A 247 -0.65 8.15 4.96
N HIS A 248 -0.63 6.84 4.73
CA HIS A 248 -1.81 5.97 4.84
C HIS A 248 -2.29 5.87 6.29
N ALA A 249 -1.40 5.62 7.25
CA ALA A 249 -1.74 5.63 8.67
C ALA A 249 -2.35 6.97 9.12
N ALA A 250 -1.78 8.08 8.68
CA ALA A 250 -2.30 9.42 8.97
C ALA A 250 -3.68 9.67 8.34
N PHE A 251 -3.89 9.22 7.09
CA PHE A 251 -5.17 9.29 6.40
C PHE A 251 -6.25 8.51 7.18
N ASN A 252 -5.98 7.25 7.54
CA ASN A 252 -6.91 6.39 8.27
C ASN A 252 -7.21 6.93 9.68
N LEU A 253 -6.17 7.35 10.42
CA LEU A 253 -6.34 7.94 11.75
C LEU A 253 -7.20 9.20 11.70
N THR A 254 -6.94 10.07 10.72
CA THR A 254 -7.72 11.30 10.54
C THR A 254 -9.18 10.98 10.24
N GLY A 255 -9.44 9.98 9.39
CA GLY A 255 -10.81 9.53 9.10
C GLY A 255 -11.52 9.01 10.34
N LEU A 256 -10.85 8.18 11.13
CA LEU A 256 -11.40 7.65 12.38
C LEU A 256 -11.71 8.75 13.39
N ILE A 257 -10.81 9.73 13.56
CA ILE A 257 -11.03 10.90 14.42
C ILE A 257 -12.21 11.73 13.93
N THR A 258 -12.30 12.01 12.63
CA THR A 258 -13.42 12.78 12.07
C THR A 258 -14.74 12.10 12.37
N VAL A 259 -14.84 10.78 12.19
CA VAL A 259 -16.05 10.02 12.49
C VAL A 259 -16.35 10.06 14.00
N PHE A 260 -15.36 9.85 14.85
CA PHE A 260 -15.54 9.88 16.31
C PHE A 260 -16.02 11.25 16.84
N VAL A 261 -15.65 12.35 16.18
CA VAL A 261 -16.03 13.71 16.60
C VAL A 261 -17.35 14.18 15.99
N THR A 262 -17.77 13.60 14.86
CA THR A 262 -18.96 14.04 14.09
C THR A 262 -20.11 13.02 14.05
N GLY A 263 -19.89 11.81 14.55
CA GLY A 263 -20.93 10.83 14.89
C GLY A 263 -21.46 11.10 16.29
#